data_AF-A0A0D0DC14-F1
#
_entry.id   AF-A0A0D0DC14-F1
#
_cell.length_a   1.000
_cell.length_b   1.000
_cell.length_c   1.000
_cell.angle_alpha   90.00
_cell.angle_beta   90.00
_cell.angle_gamma   90.00
#
_symmetry.space_group_name_H-M   'P 1'
#
loop_
_entity.id
_entity.type
_entity.pdbx_description
1 polymer ?
#
loop_
_entity_poly.entity_id
_entity_poly.type
_entity_poly.pdbx_seq_one_letter_code
_entity_poly.pdbx_strand_id
1 'polypeptide(L)'
;MRHITSWWNEQKLQGSNGRIKVPAQTFTTIPLGPQLQARNRSPESAQAMCYLHKWTQQILEELRQTGSIPIVDDVTMGWDYLGAVLDGDIKEHDIILMVSLDGAQLYDSKESDCWMYVWVILNLPPDQRYHKLHVLPGGFIPGPNKPKYVDSFLFPGFHHLTALQREGLPMWD
;
A
#
# COMPACT_ATOMS: atom_id res chain seq x y z
N MET A 1 27.94 -9.12 18.39
CA MET A 1 26.78 -9.66 19.15
C MET A 1 25.55 -9.56 18.27
N ARG A 2 24.88 -10.68 17.96
CA ARG A 2 23.57 -10.64 17.32
C ARG A 2 22.58 -10.18 18.38
N HIS A 3 22.09 -8.95 18.30
CA HIS A 3 20.93 -8.54 19.09
C HIS A 3 19.73 -9.34 18.57
N ILE A 4 19.41 -10.45 19.22
CA ILE A 4 18.15 -11.16 19.00
C ILE A 4 17.10 -10.31 19.72
N THR A 5 16.53 -9.35 19.02
CA THR A 5 15.46 -8.53 19.59
C THR A 5 14.18 -9.36 19.56
N SER A 6 13.65 -9.63 20.75
CA SER A 6 12.51 -10.53 20.93
C SER A 6 11.21 -9.85 20.50
N TRP A 7 10.27 -10.61 19.92
CA TRP A 7 8.88 -10.17 19.65
C TRP A 7 8.11 -9.75 20.91
N TRP A 8 8.65 -10.11 22.07
CA TRP A 8 8.08 -9.89 23.39
C TRP A 8 8.82 -8.77 24.13
N ASN A 9 8.11 -8.12 25.04
CA ASN A 9 8.69 -7.24 26.03
C ASN A 9 9.74 -8.03 26.85
N GLU A 10 11.02 -7.66 26.66
CA GLU A 10 12.15 -8.42 27.20
C GLU A 10 12.14 -8.48 28.73
N GLN A 11 11.75 -7.39 29.40
CA GLN A 11 11.68 -7.36 30.87
C GLN A 11 10.66 -8.36 31.41
N LYS A 12 9.45 -8.41 30.81
CA LYS A 12 8.41 -9.38 31.22
C LYS A 12 8.78 -10.81 30.86
N LEU A 13 9.42 -11.01 29.72
CA LEU A 13 9.87 -12.33 29.28
C LEU A 13 10.97 -12.88 30.20
N GLN A 14 11.98 -12.07 30.51
CA GLN A 14 13.09 -12.46 31.40
C GLN A 14 12.60 -12.64 32.84
N GLY A 15 11.83 -11.70 33.38
CA GLY A 15 11.32 -11.75 34.75
C GLY A 15 10.37 -12.92 35.03
N SER A 16 9.88 -13.58 33.99
CA SER A 16 9.01 -14.76 34.09
C SER A 16 9.69 -16.06 33.66
N ASN A 17 11.00 -16.06 33.40
CA ASN A 17 11.73 -17.19 32.81
C ASN A 17 11.04 -17.74 31.54
N GLY A 18 10.58 -16.84 30.67
CA GLY A 18 9.95 -17.17 29.38
C GLY A 18 8.47 -17.54 29.45
N ARG A 19 7.84 -17.52 30.63
CA ARG A 19 6.43 -17.92 30.81
C ARG A 19 5.44 -16.84 30.40
N ILE A 20 5.77 -15.57 30.62
CA ILE A 20 4.91 -14.43 30.29
C ILE A 20 5.39 -13.81 28.97
N LYS A 21 4.53 -13.87 27.96
CA LYS A 21 4.76 -13.34 26.62
C LYS A 21 3.81 -12.17 26.38
N VAL A 22 4.34 -10.96 26.48
CA VAL A 22 3.62 -9.72 26.19
C VAL A 22 4.25 -9.10 24.96
N PRO A 23 3.49 -8.67 23.93
CA PRO A 23 4.07 -8.05 22.75
C PRO A 23 5.01 -6.90 23.10
N ALA A 24 6.13 -6.80 22.38
CA ALA A 24 7.03 -5.66 22.53
C ALA A 24 6.34 -4.34 22.15
N GLN A 25 5.42 -4.40 21.17
CA GLN A 25 4.60 -3.29 20.72
C GLN A 25 3.32 -3.81 20.05
N THR A 26 2.24 -3.05 20.14
CA THR A 26 0.98 -3.29 19.43
C THR A 26 0.70 -2.13 18.48
N PHE A 27 0.00 -2.40 17.39
CA PHE A 27 -0.31 -1.41 16.36
C PHE A 27 -1.64 -1.74 15.70
N THR A 28 -2.15 -0.82 14.88
CA THR A 28 -3.43 -0.99 14.17
C THR A 28 -3.17 -1.22 12.68
N THR A 29 -3.81 -2.22 12.09
CA THR A 29 -3.88 -2.42 10.63
C THR A 29 -5.33 -2.22 10.19
N ILE A 30 -5.51 -1.57 9.04
CA ILE A 30 -6.80 -1.45 8.36
C ILE A 30 -6.78 -2.38 7.13
N PRO A 31 -7.70 -3.36 7.05
CA PRO A 31 -7.81 -4.26 5.90
C PRO A 31 -8.02 -3.50 4.60
N LEU A 32 -7.33 -3.92 3.54
CA LEU A 32 -7.37 -3.27 2.23
C LEU A 32 -8.67 -3.59 1.46
N GLY A 33 -9.10 -4.86 1.46
CA GLY A 33 -10.23 -5.32 0.65
C GLY A 33 -11.54 -4.53 0.86
N PRO A 34 -12.01 -4.37 2.12
CA PRO A 34 -13.20 -3.58 2.41
C PRO A 34 -13.10 -2.12 1.96
N GLN A 35 -11.90 -1.52 2.01
CA GLN A 35 -11.68 -0.14 1.56
C GLN A 35 -11.84 -0.02 0.04
N LEU A 36 -11.28 -0.97 -0.72
CA LEU A 36 -11.42 -1.05 -2.18
C LEU A 36 -12.89 -1.28 -2.58
N GLN A 37 -13.57 -2.24 -1.93
CA GLN A 37 -14.98 -2.52 -2.18
C GLN A 37 -15.88 -1.33 -1.88
N ALA A 38 -15.67 -0.64 -0.76
CA ALA A 38 -16.46 0.53 -0.41
C ALA A 38 -16.31 1.65 -1.44
N ARG A 39 -15.10 1.84 -1.97
CA ARG A 39 -14.81 2.82 -3.02
C ARG A 39 -15.51 2.47 -4.33
N ASN A 40 -15.45 1.20 -4.76
CA ASN A 40 -16.02 0.77 -6.03
C ASN A 40 -17.56 0.83 -6.07
N ARG A 41 -18.25 1.09 -4.95
CA ARG A 41 -19.71 1.22 -4.90
C ARG A 41 -20.25 2.53 -5.51
N SER A 42 -19.40 3.52 -5.75
CA SER A 42 -19.78 4.75 -6.46
C SER A 42 -19.50 4.57 -7.95
N PRO A 43 -20.48 4.80 -8.84
CA PRO A 43 -20.27 4.75 -10.30
C PRO A 43 -19.15 5.70 -10.76
N GLU A 44 -19.07 6.88 -10.16
CA GLU A 44 -18.02 7.87 -10.47
C GLU A 44 -16.64 7.33 -10.10
N SER A 45 -16.52 6.72 -8.91
CA SER A 45 -15.25 6.15 -8.48
C SER A 45 -14.89 4.90 -9.26
N ALA A 46 -15.84 4.03 -9.59
CA ALA A 46 -15.62 2.84 -10.41
C ALA A 46 -15.12 3.25 -11.81
N GLN A 47 -15.73 4.27 -12.42
CA GLN A 47 -15.30 4.81 -13.70
C GLN A 47 -13.87 5.41 -13.62
N ALA A 48 -13.53 6.09 -12.53
CA ALA A 48 -12.19 6.64 -12.33
C ALA A 48 -11.12 5.54 -12.20
N MET A 49 -11.45 4.39 -11.62
CA MET A 49 -10.55 3.23 -11.50
C MET A 49 -10.19 2.61 -12.87
N CYS A 50 -10.96 2.88 -13.91
CA CYS A 50 -10.64 2.44 -15.27
C CYS A 50 -9.56 3.31 -15.95
N TYR A 51 -9.14 4.42 -15.34
CA TYR A 51 -8.17 5.34 -15.94
C TYR A 51 -6.86 4.64 -16.29
N LEU A 52 -6.26 3.92 -15.36
CA LEU A 52 -4.95 3.30 -15.57
C LEU A 52 -4.96 2.36 -16.78
N HIS A 53 -5.94 1.46 -16.89
CA HIS A 53 -6.04 0.57 -18.04
C HIS A 53 -6.24 1.35 -19.36
N LYS A 54 -7.19 2.29 -19.39
CA LYS A 54 -7.48 3.10 -20.59
C LYS A 54 -6.26 3.88 -21.06
N TRP A 55 -5.56 4.52 -20.13
CA TRP A 55 -4.37 5.31 -20.41
C TRP A 55 -3.23 4.41 -20.89
N THR A 56 -3.00 3.26 -20.25
CA THR A 56 -2.03 2.26 -20.72
C THR A 56 -2.29 1.80 -22.15
N GLN A 57 -3.55 1.54 -22.54
CA GLN A 57 -3.85 1.16 -23.93
C GLN A 57 -3.53 2.28 -24.93
N GLN A 58 -3.77 3.55 -24.55
CA GLN A 58 -3.41 4.70 -25.39
C GLN A 58 -1.89 4.82 -25.57
N ILE A 59 -1.12 4.66 -24.48
CA ILE A 59 0.35 4.68 -24.53
C ILE A 59 0.90 3.54 -25.37
N LEU A 60 0.36 2.33 -25.24
CA LEU A 60 0.79 1.19 -26.04
C LEU A 60 0.50 1.40 -27.54
N GLU A 61 -0.63 2.01 -27.88
CA GLU A 61 -0.94 2.34 -29.27
C GLU A 61 -0.03 3.45 -29.82
N GLU A 62 0.23 4.49 -29.05
CA GLU A 62 1.19 5.54 -29.43
C GLU A 62 2.59 4.97 -29.64
N LEU A 63 3.05 4.09 -28.73
CA LEU A 63 4.34 3.43 -28.83
C LEU A 63 4.44 2.55 -30.09
N ARG A 64 3.36 1.86 -30.48
CA ARG A 64 3.31 1.09 -31.74
C ARG A 64 3.43 1.98 -32.97
N GLN A 65 2.83 3.17 -32.94
CA GLN A 65 2.81 4.09 -34.07
C GLN A 65 4.09 4.90 -34.22
N THR A 66 4.67 5.36 -33.11
CA THR A 66 5.80 6.31 -33.11
C THR A 66 7.13 5.66 -32.74
N GLY A 67 7.10 4.51 -32.07
CA GLY A 67 8.29 3.85 -31.53
C GLY A 67 8.89 4.55 -30.30
N SER A 68 8.22 5.56 -29.72
CA SER A 68 8.75 6.33 -28.60
C SER A 68 7.67 6.82 -27.65
N ILE A 69 8.03 7.01 -26.38
CA ILE A 69 7.25 7.77 -25.41
C ILE A 69 8.01 9.09 -25.16
N PRO A 70 7.47 10.25 -25.55
CA PRO A 70 8.23 11.50 -25.58
C PRO A 70 8.49 12.09 -24.19
N ILE A 71 7.53 11.94 -23.26
CA ILE A 71 7.60 12.45 -21.88
C ILE A 71 7.07 11.35 -20.98
N VAL A 72 7.73 11.11 -19.85
CA VAL A 72 7.24 10.22 -18.78
C VAL A 72 6.59 11.10 -17.71
N ASP A 73 5.26 11.16 -17.71
CA ASP A 73 4.48 11.97 -16.75
C ASP A 73 3.68 11.14 -15.74
N ASP A 74 3.51 9.84 -16.01
CA ASP A 74 2.77 8.91 -15.17
C ASP A 74 3.42 7.52 -15.13
N VAL A 75 3.03 6.69 -14.16
CA VAL A 75 3.49 5.31 -13.97
C VAL A 75 3.26 4.44 -15.21
N THR A 76 2.21 4.74 -15.99
CA THR A 76 1.86 4.05 -17.23
C THR A 76 2.92 4.17 -18.33
N MET A 77 3.82 5.15 -18.22
CA MET A 77 4.91 5.40 -19.17
C MET A 77 6.24 4.80 -18.71
N GLY A 78 6.27 4.16 -17.54
CA GLY A 78 7.45 3.47 -17.03
C GLY A 78 7.64 2.11 -17.71
N TRP A 79 8.87 1.82 -18.14
CA TRP A 79 9.20 0.54 -18.79
C TRP A 79 8.91 -0.68 -17.91
N ASP A 80 9.12 -0.59 -16.60
CA ASP A 80 8.82 -1.70 -15.67
C ASP A 80 7.32 -2.01 -15.63
N TYR A 81 6.48 -0.96 -15.62
CA TYR A 81 5.02 -1.11 -15.64
C TYR A 81 4.55 -1.65 -17.00
N LEU A 82 5.02 -1.06 -18.11
CA LEU A 82 4.65 -1.49 -19.46
C LEU A 82 5.11 -2.91 -19.73
N GLY A 83 6.30 -3.30 -19.26
CA GLY A 83 6.80 -4.67 -19.31
C GLY A 83 5.85 -5.64 -18.61
N ALA A 84 5.46 -5.35 -17.36
CA ALA A 84 4.52 -6.18 -16.62
C ALA A 84 3.13 -6.28 -17.29
N VAL A 85 2.67 -5.23 -17.96
CA VAL A 85 1.43 -5.28 -18.76
C VAL A 85 1.60 -6.17 -20.00
N LEU A 86 2.71 -6.01 -20.73
CA LEU A 86 3.00 -6.78 -21.95
C LEU A 86 3.25 -8.26 -21.67
N ASP A 87 3.85 -8.58 -20.53
CA ASP A 87 4.10 -9.95 -20.07
C ASP A 87 2.81 -10.62 -19.52
N GLY A 88 1.74 -9.85 -19.32
CA GLY A 88 0.44 -10.34 -18.83
C GLY A 88 0.35 -10.48 -17.31
N ASP A 89 1.33 -9.96 -16.57
CA ASP A 89 1.34 -9.91 -15.10
C ASP A 89 0.33 -8.89 -14.57
N ILE A 90 0.04 -7.84 -15.33
CA ILE A 90 -1.00 -6.84 -15.04
C ILE A 90 -2.12 -6.93 -16.07
N LYS A 91 -3.35 -7.15 -15.60
CA LYS A 91 -4.56 -7.31 -16.41
C LYS A 91 -5.52 -6.12 -16.26
N GLU A 92 -6.52 -6.07 -17.12
CA GLU A 92 -7.50 -4.96 -17.20
C GLU A 92 -8.18 -4.64 -15.87
N HIS A 93 -8.55 -5.67 -15.10
CA HIS A 93 -9.32 -5.50 -13.85
C HIS A 93 -8.44 -5.53 -12.60
N ASP A 94 -7.11 -5.53 -12.75
CA ASP A 94 -6.21 -5.51 -11.60
C ASP A 94 -6.16 -4.11 -10.97
N ILE A 95 -6.15 -4.09 -9.64
CA ILE A 95 -5.92 -2.88 -8.86
C ILE A 95 -4.43 -2.81 -8.51
N ILE A 96 -3.76 -1.79 -9.02
CA ILE A 96 -2.35 -1.51 -8.76
C ILE A 96 -2.22 -0.53 -7.60
N LEU A 97 -1.41 -0.90 -6.62
CA LEU A 97 -1.23 -0.15 -5.38
C LEU A 97 0.23 0.24 -5.20
N MET A 98 0.46 1.47 -4.76
CA MET A 98 1.73 1.91 -4.21
C MET A 98 1.61 1.99 -2.68
N VAL A 99 2.55 1.40 -1.95
CA VAL A 99 2.66 1.58 -0.51
C VAL A 99 3.57 2.78 -0.21
N SER A 100 3.19 3.59 0.77
CA SER A 100 4.06 4.63 1.35
C SER A 100 4.00 4.55 2.86
N LEU A 101 5.13 4.68 3.54
CA LEU A 101 5.25 4.69 5.00
C LEU A 101 6.04 5.93 5.39
N ASP A 102 5.47 6.74 6.27
CA ASP A 102 6.16 7.91 6.81
C ASP A 102 5.85 8.13 8.29
N GLY A 103 6.74 8.85 8.97
CA GLY A 103 6.51 9.36 10.31
C GLY A 103 5.62 10.59 10.26
N ALA A 104 4.66 10.68 11.19
CA ALA A 104 3.84 11.85 11.38
C ALA A 104 4.06 12.43 12.78
N GLN A 105 4.03 13.75 12.87
CA GLN A 105 4.02 14.46 14.14
C GLN A 105 2.59 14.95 14.40
N LEU A 106 1.94 14.42 15.42
CA LEU A 106 0.54 14.75 15.74
C LEU A 106 0.40 16.01 16.61
N TYR A 107 1.49 16.48 17.22
CA TYR A 107 1.50 17.65 18.10
C TYR A 107 2.73 18.52 17.85
N ASP A 108 2.55 19.84 17.76
CA ASP A 108 3.60 20.83 17.42
C ASP A 108 4.85 20.78 18.32
N SER A 109 4.73 20.26 19.54
CA SER A 109 5.79 20.29 20.57
C SER A 109 6.28 18.92 21.03
N LYS A 110 6.01 17.84 20.28
CA LYS A 110 6.53 16.49 20.57
C LYS A 110 7.34 15.92 19.42
N GLU A 111 8.31 15.07 19.71
CA GLU A 111 8.97 14.24 18.71
C GLU A 111 7.93 13.42 17.92
N SER A 112 8.21 13.05 16.67
CA SER A 112 7.25 12.32 15.81
C SER A 112 6.73 11.05 16.51
N ASP A 113 5.48 11.11 16.97
CA ASP A 113 4.92 10.14 17.90
C ASP A 113 4.16 8.99 17.22
N CYS A 114 4.09 8.94 15.88
CA CYS A 114 3.54 7.78 15.16
C CYS A 114 4.08 7.64 13.74
N TRP A 115 4.00 6.42 13.20
CA TRP A 115 4.20 6.15 11.78
C TRP A 115 2.91 5.62 11.19
N MET A 116 2.65 6.01 9.95
CA MET A 116 1.50 5.53 9.20
C MET A 116 1.97 5.03 7.85
N TYR A 117 1.49 3.85 7.45
CA TYR A 117 1.57 3.46 6.06
C TYR A 117 0.21 3.56 5.39
N VAL A 118 0.24 3.93 4.11
CA VAL A 118 -0.93 4.14 3.27
C VAL A 118 -0.78 3.37 1.97
N TRP A 119 -1.91 3.05 1.36
CA TRP A 119 -2.03 2.55 0.00
C TRP A 119 -2.53 3.67 -0.90
N VAL A 120 -1.76 3.98 -1.94
CA VAL A 120 -2.15 4.87 -3.03
C VAL A 120 -2.64 3.99 -4.17
N ILE A 121 -3.84 4.26 -4.66
CA ILE A 121 -4.42 3.50 -5.77
C ILE A 121 -3.95 4.09 -7.10
N LEU A 122 -3.10 3.38 -7.83
CA LEU A 122 -2.57 3.85 -9.11
C LEU A 122 -3.60 3.77 -10.25
N ASN A 123 -4.71 3.05 -10.06
CA ASN A 123 -5.82 2.98 -11.01
C ASN A 123 -6.48 4.34 -11.30
N LEU A 124 -6.46 5.27 -10.34
CA LEU A 124 -7.07 6.59 -10.48
C LEU A 124 -6.21 7.52 -11.36
N PRO A 125 -6.74 8.63 -11.88
CA PRO A 125 -5.92 9.61 -12.60
C PRO A 125 -4.98 10.39 -11.66
N PRO A 126 -3.81 10.88 -12.14
CA PRO A 126 -2.79 11.51 -11.30
C PRO A 126 -3.29 12.71 -10.48
N ASP A 127 -4.23 13.47 -11.02
CA ASP A 127 -4.88 14.62 -10.38
C ASP A 127 -5.82 14.20 -9.23
N GLN A 128 -6.12 12.92 -9.07
CA GLN A 128 -7.00 12.40 -8.01
C GLN A 128 -6.26 11.51 -7.01
N ARG A 129 -5.28 10.70 -7.44
CA ARG A 129 -4.62 9.66 -6.60
C ARG A 129 -4.19 10.13 -5.21
N TYR A 130 -3.69 11.35 -5.13
CA TYR A 130 -3.09 11.91 -3.91
C TYR A 130 -4.04 12.81 -3.11
N HIS A 131 -5.28 12.99 -3.55
CA HIS A 131 -6.28 13.65 -2.72
C HIS A 131 -6.54 12.80 -1.46
N LYS A 132 -6.79 13.47 -0.33
CA LYS A 132 -6.99 12.82 0.97
C LYS A 132 -8.08 11.73 0.95
N LEU A 133 -9.11 11.91 0.12
CA LEU A 133 -10.19 10.94 -0.06
C LEU A 133 -9.75 9.64 -0.76
N HIS A 134 -8.66 9.71 -1.52
CA HIS A 134 -8.19 8.63 -2.39
C HIS A 134 -7.00 7.85 -1.81
N VAL A 135 -6.32 8.37 -0.80
CA VAL A 135 -5.25 7.67 -0.06
C VAL A 135 -5.87 6.79 1.03
N LEU A 136 -5.61 5.48 0.98
CA LEU A 136 -6.16 4.51 1.93
C LEU A 136 -5.21 4.28 3.10
N PRO A 137 -5.64 4.41 4.37
CA PRO A 137 -4.80 4.02 5.48
C PRO A 137 -4.58 2.51 5.49
N GLY A 138 -3.33 2.10 5.66
CA GLY A 138 -2.94 0.70 5.81
C GLY A 138 -2.70 0.31 7.27
N GLY A 139 -2.09 1.20 8.05
CA GLY A 139 -1.90 0.96 9.48
C GLY A 139 -1.19 2.10 10.22
N PHE A 140 -1.30 2.07 11.54
CA PHE A 140 -0.78 3.08 12.47
C PHE A 140 0.12 2.41 13.50
N ILE A 141 1.38 2.80 13.51
CA ILE A 141 2.41 2.31 14.41
C ILE A 141 2.64 3.38 15.48
N PRO A 142 2.38 3.09 16.76
CA PRO A 142 2.65 4.04 17.83
C PRO A 142 4.13 4.39 17.92
N GLY A 143 4.46 5.61 18.33
CA GLY A 143 5.81 6.00 18.69
C GLY A 143 6.09 5.96 20.17
N PRO A 144 7.14 6.67 20.64
CA PRO A 144 7.90 7.75 19.99
C PRO A 144 9.13 7.31 19.16
N ASN A 145 9.43 6.01 19.12
CA ASN A 145 10.66 5.50 18.49
C ASN A 145 10.40 4.96 17.10
N LYS A 146 11.30 5.27 16.15
CA LYS A 146 11.26 4.71 14.79
C LYS A 146 11.09 3.19 14.83
N PRO A 147 10.21 2.61 14.01
CA PRO A 147 10.02 1.16 13.95
C PRO A 147 11.35 0.50 13.61
N LYS A 148 11.88 -0.30 14.55
CA LYS A 148 13.13 -1.03 14.33
C LYS A 148 12.98 -2.12 13.26
N TYR A 149 11.79 -2.71 13.18
CA TYR A 149 11.46 -3.82 12.29
C TYR A 149 10.23 -3.46 11.46
N VAL A 150 10.39 -2.56 10.50
CA VAL A 150 9.30 -2.08 9.64
C VAL A 150 8.50 -3.24 9.03
N ASP A 151 9.18 -4.28 8.56
CA ASP A 151 8.54 -5.45 7.94
C ASP A 151 7.53 -6.13 8.85
N SER A 152 7.75 -6.15 10.17
CA SER A 152 6.79 -6.73 11.12
C SER A 152 5.46 -5.98 11.17
N PHE A 153 5.49 -4.67 10.92
CA PHE A 153 4.31 -3.82 10.89
C PHE A 153 3.64 -3.84 9.52
N LEU A 154 4.40 -3.97 8.44
CA LEU A 154 3.87 -4.09 7.09
C LEU A 154 3.28 -5.48 6.81
N PHE A 155 3.82 -6.53 7.45
CA PHE A 155 3.46 -7.91 7.18
C PHE A 155 1.95 -8.18 7.22
N PRO A 156 1.16 -7.74 8.23
CA PRO A 156 -0.27 -8.00 8.21
C PRO A 156 -1.00 -7.36 7.01
N GLY A 157 -0.60 -6.16 6.59
CA GLY A 157 -1.13 -5.50 5.41
C GLY A 157 -0.79 -6.24 4.12
N PHE A 158 0.47 -6.63 3.94
CA PHE A 158 0.91 -7.39 2.76
C PHE A 158 0.36 -8.82 2.74
N HIS A 159 0.24 -9.47 3.89
CA HIS A 159 -0.41 -10.77 4.01
C HIS A 159 -1.87 -10.69 3.56
N HIS A 160 -2.58 -9.62 3.94
CA HIS A 160 -3.94 -9.37 3.45
C HIS A 160 -3.96 -9.12 1.94
N LEU A 161 -3.04 -8.31 1.40
CA LEU A 161 -2.91 -8.10 -0.05
C LEU A 161 -2.67 -9.43 -0.79
N THR A 162 -1.77 -10.28 -0.31
CA THR A 162 -1.50 -11.60 -0.90
C THR A 162 -2.73 -12.50 -0.84
N ALA A 163 -3.52 -12.46 0.23
CA ALA A 163 -4.78 -13.19 0.28
C ALA A 163 -5.75 -12.71 -0.82
N LEU A 164 -5.90 -11.40 -1.01
CA LEU A 164 -6.72 -10.83 -2.08
C LEU A 164 -6.22 -11.23 -3.48
N GLN A 165 -4.90 -11.26 -3.69
CA GLN A 165 -4.32 -11.70 -4.97
C GLN A 165 -4.59 -13.18 -5.27
N ARG A 166 -4.68 -14.03 -4.24
CA ARG A 166 -4.91 -15.48 -4.39
C ARG A 166 -6.38 -15.85 -4.48
N GLU A 167 -7.21 -15.21 -3.66
CA GLU A 167 -8.63 -15.52 -3.51
C GLU A 167 -9.51 -14.68 -4.45
N GLY A 168 -8.98 -13.57 -4.96
CA GLY A 168 -9.73 -12.55 -5.67
C GLY A 168 -10.46 -11.60 -4.73
N LEU A 169 -10.91 -10.47 -5.28
CA LEU A 169 -11.74 -9.49 -4.58
C LEU A 169 -12.98 -9.20 -5.43
N PRO A 170 -14.14 -9.78 -5.12
CA PRO A 170 -15.36 -9.49 -5.88
C PRO A 170 -15.76 -8.03 -5.67
N MET A 171 -15.89 -7.31 -6.77
CA MET A 171 -16.36 -5.93 -6.86
C MET A 171 -17.33 -5.83 -8.03
N TRP A 172 -18.34 -4.97 -7.87
CA TRP A 172 -19.36 -4.73 -8.90
C TRP A 172 -19.26 -3.28 -9.35
N ASP A 173 -19.48 -3.07 -10.63
CA ASP A 173 -19.61 -1.80 -11.33
C ASP A 173 -21.08 -1.34 -11.44
#